data_AF-A0A497FQ82-F1
#
_entry.id   AF-A0A497FQ82-F1
#
_cell.length_a   1.000
_cell.length_b   1.000
_cell.length_c   1.000
_cell.angle_alpha   90.00
_cell.angle_beta   90.00
_cell.angle_gamma   90.00
#
_symmetry.space_group_name_H-M   'P 1'
#
loop_
_entity.id
_entity.type
_entity.pdbx_description
1 polymer ?
#
loop_
_entity_poly.entity_id
_entity_poly.type
_entity_poly.pdbx_seq_one_letter_code
_entity_poly.pdbx_strand_id
1 'polypeptide(L)'
;MRALEAVAISVIFVIFSAYFHVIAVYKPPSLHVYSVNRALAWLLLRSDSLPYTGKLKGLIVELIPSVVYFDDGESIIYFRDSARVYSFRIVWLGYNGTLSPRVVVVGVEP
;
A
#
# COMPACT_ATOMS: atom_id res chain seq x y z
N MET A 1 6.43 42.00 -3.31
CA MET A 1 6.94 40.62 -3.12
C MET A 1 5.80 39.64 -2.84
N ARG A 2 5.03 39.79 -1.74
CA ARG A 2 3.91 38.89 -1.38
C ARG A 2 2.81 38.69 -2.44
N ALA A 3 2.44 39.74 -3.18
CA ALA A 3 1.42 39.62 -4.23
C ALA A 3 1.89 38.76 -5.42
N LEU A 4 3.19 38.83 -5.75
CA LEU A 4 3.77 38.03 -6.82
C LEU A 4 3.85 36.54 -6.41
N GLU A 5 4.19 36.28 -5.15
CA GLU A 5 4.17 34.93 -4.56
C GLU A 5 2.76 34.33 -4.59
N ALA A 6 1.74 35.11 -4.20
CA ALA A 6 0.35 34.65 -4.22
C ALA A 6 -0.11 34.30 -5.65
N VAL A 7 0.28 35.09 -6.65
CA VAL A 7 0.00 34.81 -8.06
C VAL A 7 0.73 33.53 -8.51
N ALA A 8 2.01 33.38 -8.17
CA ALA A 8 2.77 32.17 -8.51
C ALA A 8 2.16 30.91 -7.88
N ILE A 9 1.79 30.96 -6.60
CA ILE A 9 1.10 29.86 -5.89
C ILE A 9 -0.23 29.54 -6.57
N SER A 10 -1.01 30.55 -6.93
CA SER A 10 -2.31 30.38 -7.59
C SER A 10 -2.17 29.70 -8.96
N VAL A 11 -1.18 30.12 -9.75
CA VAL A 11 -0.90 29.50 -11.06
C VAL A 11 -0.50 28.04 -10.90
N ILE A 12 0.40 27.73 -9.97
CA ILE A 12 0.81 26.35 -9.69
C ILE A 12 -0.38 25.51 -9.24
N PHE A 13 -1.23 26.06 -8.37
CA PHE A 13 -2.42 25.36 -7.88
C PHE A 13 -3.43 25.05 -8.99
N VAL A 14 -3.66 25.98 -9.91
CA VAL A 14 -4.55 25.79 -11.07
C VAL A 14 -4.00 24.71 -11.99
N ILE A 15 -2.70 24.77 -12.31
CA ILE A 15 -2.04 23.76 -13.16
C ILE A 15 -2.12 22.38 -12.51
N PHE A 16 -1.82 22.28 -11.21
CA PHE A 16 -1.90 21.02 -10.45
C PHE A 16 -3.33 20.47 -10.43
N SER A 17 -4.33 21.32 -10.16
CA SER A 17 -5.73 20.90 -10.11
C SER A 17 -6.22 20.40 -11.46
N ALA A 18 -5.92 21.12 -12.54
CA ALA A 18 -6.28 20.70 -13.90
C ALA A 18 -5.61 19.38 -14.28
N TYR A 19 -4.30 19.25 -14.00
CA TYR A 19 -3.55 18.02 -14.26
C TYR A 19 -4.10 16.83 -13.46
N PHE A 20 -4.35 17.01 -12.17
CA PHE A 20 -4.91 15.98 -11.30
C PHE A 20 -6.29 15.55 -11.77
N HIS A 21 -7.15 16.50 -12.15
CA HIS A 21 -8.48 16.21 -12.66
C HIS A 21 -8.43 15.43 -13.98
N VAL A 22 -7.54 15.81 -14.91
CA VAL A 22 -7.34 15.10 -16.17
C VAL A 22 -6.88 13.67 -15.92
N ILE A 23 -5.94 13.45 -15.00
CA ILE A 23 -5.52 12.09 -14.65
C ILE A 23 -6.67 11.30 -14.03
N ALA A 24 -7.35 11.85 -13.02
CA ALA A 24 -8.40 11.14 -12.30
C ALA A 24 -9.57 10.74 -13.23
N VAL A 25 -9.93 11.59 -14.19
CA VAL A 25 -11.09 11.38 -15.08
C VAL A 25 -10.73 10.58 -16.34
N TYR A 26 -9.64 10.91 -17.02
CA TYR A 26 -9.31 10.30 -18.32
C TYR A 26 -8.39 9.09 -18.22
N LYS A 27 -7.63 8.97 -17.13
CA LYS A 27 -6.77 7.82 -16.84
C LYS A 27 -6.93 7.42 -15.39
N PRO A 28 -8.15 7.02 -14.96
CA PRO A 28 -8.34 6.55 -13.59
C PRO A 28 -7.28 5.49 -13.32
N PRO A 29 -6.49 5.62 -12.24
CA PRO A 29 -5.60 4.56 -11.83
C PRO A 29 -6.41 3.28 -11.81
N SER A 30 -5.87 2.25 -12.42
CA SER A 30 -6.54 0.96 -12.48
C SER A 30 -6.95 0.57 -11.06
N LEU A 31 -8.20 0.11 -10.87
CA LEU A 31 -8.78 -0.12 -9.53
C LEU A 31 -7.87 -0.93 -8.61
N HIS A 32 -7.08 -1.83 -9.19
CA HIS A 32 -6.06 -2.60 -8.51
C HIS A 32 -4.97 -1.78 -7.79
N VAL A 33 -4.56 -0.64 -8.35
CA VAL A 33 -3.60 0.28 -7.73
C VAL A 33 -4.19 0.87 -6.46
N TYR A 34 -5.49 1.20 -6.45
CA TYR A 34 -6.15 1.71 -5.24
C TYR A 34 -6.26 0.65 -4.15
N SER A 35 -6.57 -0.59 -4.51
CA SER A 35 -6.75 -1.67 -3.54
C SER A 35 -5.42 -2.06 -2.90
N VAL A 36 -4.36 -2.15 -3.71
CA VAL A 36 -2.99 -2.34 -3.24
C VAL A 36 -2.53 -1.17 -2.36
N ASN A 37 -2.72 0.08 -2.81
CA ASN A 37 -2.30 1.26 -2.05
C ASN A 37 -3.07 1.41 -0.74
N ARG A 38 -4.36 1.05 -0.71
CA ARG A 38 -5.17 1.05 0.51
C ARG A 38 -4.67 0.01 1.50
N ALA A 39 -4.38 -1.21 1.04
CA ALA A 39 -3.81 -2.27 1.87
C ALA A 39 -2.44 -1.87 2.45
N LEU A 40 -1.58 -1.26 1.63
CA LEU A 40 -0.30 -0.72 2.07
C LEU A 40 -0.47 0.42 3.08
N ALA A 41 -1.41 1.34 2.84
CA ALA A 41 -1.70 2.43 3.76
C ALA A 41 -2.17 1.93 5.13
N TRP A 42 -3.00 0.88 5.19
CA TRP A 42 -3.40 0.25 6.45
C TRP A 42 -2.19 -0.28 7.25
N LEU A 43 -1.23 -0.89 6.57
CA LEU A 43 0.01 -1.35 7.21
C LEU A 43 0.86 -0.17 7.68
N LEU A 44 1.03 0.87 6.86
CA LEU A 44 1.84 2.03 7.20
C LEU A 44 1.26 2.83 8.36
N LEU A 45 -0.06 3.00 8.43
CA LEU A 45 -0.73 3.67 9.56
C LEU A 45 -0.56 2.93 10.89
N ARG A 46 -0.19 1.65 10.85
CA ARG A 46 0.12 0.83 12.03
C ARG A 46 1.60 0.57 12.22
N SER A 47 2.44 0.96 11.26
CA SER A 47 3.88 0.70 11.18
C SER A 47 4.65 1.05 12.45
N ASP A 48 4.40 2.23 13.02
CA ASP A 48 5.10 2.69 14.24
C ASP A 48 4.81 1.80 15.46
N SER A 49 3.77 0.96 15.37
CA SER A 49 3.39 -0.03 16.37
C SER A 49 3.62 -1.48 15.93
N LEU A 50 4.17 -1.73 14.73
CA LEU A 50 4.40 -3.09 14.24
C LEU A 50 5.62 -3.69 14.96
N PRO A 51 5.43 -4.71 15.81
CA PRO A 51 6.54 -5.32 16.49
C PRO A 51 7.43 -6.08 15.49
N TYR A 52 8.76 -6.00 15.65
CA TYR A 52 9.78 -6.81 14.95
C TYR A 52 9.70 -8.32 15.29
N THR A 53 8.50 -8.84 15.47
CA THR A 53 8.21 -10.18 15.96
C THR A 53 7.65 -11.04 14.83
N GLY A 54 7.62 -12.36 15.04
CA GLY A 54 7.01 -13.39 14.19
C GLY A 54 5.52 -13.21 13.84
N LYS A 55 4.88 -12.09 14.22
CA LYS A 55 3.43 -11.88 14.18
C LYS A 55 2.91 -11.12 12.96
N LEU A 56 3.78 -10.74 12.01
CA LEU A 56 3.40 -9.94 10.83
C LEU A 56 2.23 -10.59 10.05
N LYS A 57 2.27 -11.90 9.88
CA LYS A 57 1.21 -12.65 9.19
C LYS A 57 -0.18 -12.43 9.82
N GLY A 58 -0.28 -12.56 11.15
CA GLY A 58 -1.55 -12.37 11.85
C GLY A 58 -2.07 -10.93 11.74
N LEU A 59 -1.15 -9.97 11.84
CA LEU A 59 -1.47 -8.55 11.71
C LEU A 59 -1.98 -8.18 10.32
N ILE A 60 -1.39 -8.74 9.26
CA ILE A 60 -1.87 -8.51 7.89
C ILE A 60 -3.33 -8.97 7.72
N VAL A 61 -3.67 -10.13 8.27
CA VAL A 61 -5.04 -10.66 8.22
C VAL A 61 -6.03 -9.78 9.00
N GLU A 62 -5.60 -9.23 10.13
CA GLU A 62 -6.41 -8.33 10.95
C GLU A 62 -6.61 -6.96 10.29
N LEU A 63 -5.55 -6.40 9.69
CA LEU A 63 -5.54 -5.02 9.17
C LEU A 63 -6.05 -4.89 7.74
N ILE A 64 -5.98 -5.95 6.95
CA ILE A 64 -6.31 -5.93 5.52
C ILE A 64 -7.47 -6.90 5.27
N PRO A 65 -8.72 -6.42 5.33
CA PRO A 65 -9.90 -7.28 5.16
C PRO A 65 -9.99 -7.98 3.81
N SER A 66 -9.32 -7.45 2.78
CA SER A 66 -9.29 -8.00 1.42
C SER A 66 -8.04 -8.86 1.13
N VAL A 67 -7.28 -9.28 2.16
CA VAL A 67 -6.14 -10.17 1.94
C VAL A 67 -6.60 -11.53 1.42
N VAL A 68 -5.90 -12.00 0.39
CA VAL A 68 -6.14 -13.29 -0.27
C VAL A 68 -5.03 -14.28 0.08
N TYR A 69 -3.77 -13.85 -0.03
CA TYR A 69 -2.63 -14.70 0.33
C TYR A 69 -1.49 -13.90 0.95
N PHE A 70 -0.63 -14.62 1.67
CA PHE A 70 0.64 -14.18 2.20
C PHE A 70 1.73 -15.17 1.77
N ASP A 71 2.79 -14.66 1.18
CA ASP A 71 3.96 -15.42 0.76
C ASP A 71 5.21 -14.80 1.39
N ASP A 72 5.90 -15.57 2.22
CA ASP A 72 7.20 -15.17 2.80
C ASP A 72 8.39 -15.64 1.96
N GLY A 73 8.18 -16.42 0.90
CA GLY A 73 9.21 -17.03 0.06
C GLY A 73 9.65 -18.43 0.52
N GLU A 74 9.15 -18.93 1.65
CA GLU A 74 9.28 -20.34 2.07
C GLU A 74 7.93 -21.04 1.88
N SER A 75 6.85 -20.33 2.19
CA SER A 75 5.50 -20.86 2.09
C SER A 75 4.52 -19.79 1.63
N ILE A 76 3.53 -20.24 0.87
CA ILE A 76 2.39 -19.44 0.45
C ILE A 76 1.17 -19.92 1.21
N ILE A 77 0.47 -18.99 1.85
CA ILE A 77 -0.70 -19.27 2.67
C ILE A 77 -1.87 -18.47 2.10
N TYR A 78 -2.90 -19.19 1.69
CA TYR A 78 -4.14 -18.62 1.19
C TYR A 78 -5.14 -18.50 2.34
N PHE A 79 -5.72 -17.32 2.49
CA PHE A 79 -6.76 -17.04 3.47
C PHE A 79 -8.16 -17.11 2.84
N ARG A 80 -8.25 -16.92 1.52
CA ARG A 80 -9.50 -16.91 0.73
C ARG A 80 -9.22 -17.35 -0.70
N ASP A 81 -10.27 -17.81 -1.38
CA ASP A 81 -10.26 -18.04 -2.82
C ASP A 81 -10.76 -16.79 -3.56
N SER A 82 -9.94 -16.24 -4.45
CA SER A 82 -10.34 -15.15 -5.35
C SER A 82 -9.73 -15.34 -6.74
N ALA A 83 -10.53 -15.06 -7.77
CA ALA A 83 -10.11 -15.11 -9.17
C ALA A 83 -9.33 -13.85 -9.62
N ARG A 84 -9.30 -12.80 -8.81
CA ARG A 84 -8.64 -11.52 -9.13
C ARG A 84 -7.81 -11.05 -7.94
N VAL A 85 -6.50 -11.19 -8.03
CA VAL A 85 -5.58 -10.85 -6.94
C VAL A 85 -4.50 -9.93 -7.47
N TYR A 86 -4.20 -8.89 -6.69
CA TYR A 86 -3.10 -7.98 -6.93
C TYR A 86 -2.17 -7.96 -5.75
N SER A 87 -0.87 -7.98 -6.01
CA SER A 87 0.12 -8.16 -4.97
C SER A 87 1.01 -6.95 -4.79
N PHE A 88 1.41 -6.71 -3.55
CA PHE A 88 2.51 -5.80 -3.23
C PHE A 88 3.56 -6.49 -2.38
N ARG A 89 4.75 -5.88 -2.34
CA ARG A 89 5.90 -6.40 -1.61
C ARG A 89 6.20 -5.50 -0.43
N ILE A 90 6.53 -6.12 0.69
CA ILE A 90 7.04 -5.45 1.89
C ILE A 90 8.30 -6.17 2.38
N VAL A 91 9.14 -5.45 3.11
CA VAL A 91 10.31 -6.03 3.76
C VAL A 91 10.00 -6.24 5.23
N TRP A 92 10.04 -7.49 5.68
CA TRP A 92 9.88 -7.88 7.05
C TRP A 92 11.24 -7.98 7.74
N LEU A 93 11.57 -6.99 8.56
CA LEU A 93 12.89 -6.85 9.20
C LEU A 93 13.12 -7.75 10.43
N GLY A 94 12.12 -8.50 10.88
CA GLY A 94 12.12 -9.28 12.13
C GLY A 94 11.63 -10.72 11.98
N TYR A 95 11.88 -11.35 10.83
CA TYR A 95 11.40 -12.70 10.55
C TYR A 95 11.90 -13.68 11.61
N ASN A 96 10.97 -14.33 12.32
CA ASN A 96 11.27 -15.27 13.41
C ASN A 96 12.25 -14.72 14.48
N GLY A 97 12.23 -13.41 14.73
CA GLY A 97 13.12 -12.77 15.71
C GLY A 97 14.57 -12.62 15.24
N THR A 98 14.83 -12.85 13.94
CA THR A 98 16.14 -12.62 13.32
C THR A 98 16.22 -11.22 12.72
N LEU A 99 17.43 -10.67 12.62
CA LEU A 99 17.72 -9.43 11.89
C LEU A 99 17.85 -9.64 10.37
N SER A 100 17.59 -10.87 9.89
CA SER A 100 17.62 -11.19 8.47
C SER A 100 16.32 -10.69 7.83
N PRO A 101 16.37 -9.62 7.01
CA PRO A 101 15.18 -9.10 6.37
C PRO A 101 14.63 -10.11 5.38
N ARG A 102 13.31 -10.15 5.28
CA ARG A 102 12.61 -11.05 4.37
C ARG A 102 11.65 -10.30 3.48
N VAL A 103 11.70 -10.57 2.17
CA VAL A 103 10.72 -10.02 1.24
C VAL A 103 9.44 -10.83 1.35
N VAL A 104 8.35 -10.16 1.68
CA VAL A 104 7.02 -10.76 1.77
C VAL A 104 6.16 -10.21 0.64
N VAL A 105 5.40 -11.09 0.00
CA VAL A 105 4.40 -10.75 -0.99
C VAL A 105 3.02 -10.91 -0.38
N VAL A 106 2.20 -9.87 -0.45
CA VAL A 106 0.81 -9.88 0.04
C VAL A 106 -0.12 -9.71 -1.13
N GLY A 107 -0.97 -10.70 -1.36
CA GLY A 107 -2.04 -10.63 -2.37
C GLY A 107 -3.32 -10.09 -1.77
N VAL A 108 -3.93 -9.11 -2.44
CA VAL A 108 -5.21 -8.50 -2.05
C VAL A 108 -6.19 -8.51 -3.21
N GLU A 109 -7.46 -8.64 -2.87
CA GLU A 109 -8.57 -8.51 -3.80
C GLU A 109 -8.84 -7.01 -4.07
N PRO A 110 -9.19 -6.62 -5.31
CA PRO A 110 -9.55 -5.25 -5.65
C PRO A 110 -10.78 -4.73 -4.89
#